data_AF-A0A7C2DD05-F1
#
_entry.id   AF-A0A7C2DD05-F1
#
_cell.length_a   1.000
_cell.length_b   1.000
_cell.length_c   1.000
_cell.angle_alpha   90.00
_cell.angle_beta   90.00
_cell.angle_gamma   90.00
#
_symmetry.space_group_name_H-M   'P 1'
#
loop_
_entity.id
_entity.type
_entity.pdbx_description
1 polymer ?
#
loop_
_entity_poly.entity_id
_entity_poly.type
_entity_poly.pdbx_seq_one_letter_code
_entity_poly.pdbx_strand_id
1 'polypeptide(L)'
;MKQVISLRDLENLLRQGRDLRQLPADAILTPAARDFLRDWEAAQQQGRNAPIPATAPAAPKTSGSPGSPSDLSSQSPAAEIEAFFHSAWCQELKEQMCDIGRRLWLREYVDGNGGNLAIRVGKDLALCTPTLVSKGFMKPEDMCLVDFTGRQLCGQKKRTSEILMHLQIFQRQPRAVATCHCHPPYATGFAVAGLVPPTCLIPEFEVFASVAVAPYRTPGTPEMGQLVAELVDQHNTILMANHGVVSWSHLGLEDAYFKMEILEAYCRTVLVTAQLGRPPQTMTPQQLRDLLKIKQELGIPDPRFGLKECELCDNDQWRPGVTCTVPPRPAPEADFDPEAEKAVQIITDEILARWK
;
A
#
# COMPACT_ATOMS: atom_id res chain seq x y z
N MET A 1 -34.30 -32.41 4.94
CA MET A 1 -33.71 -31.06 4.87
C MET A 1 -33.15 -30.87 3.48
N LYS A 2 -33.47 -29.76 2.80
CA LYS A 2 -32.89 -29.48 1.47
C LYS A 2 -31.39 -29.25 1.62
N GLN A 3 -30.58 -29.90 0.79
CA GLN A 3 -29.13 -29.74 0.82
C GLN A 3 -28.76 -28.37 0.25
N VAL A 4 -28.01 -27.58 1.00
CA VAL A 4 -27.46 -26.30 0.51
C VAL A 4 -26.09 -26.58 -0.12
N ILE A 5 -25.88 -26.11 -1.35
CA ILE A 5 -24.64 -26.32 -2.10
C ILE A 5 -23.98 -24.96 -2.32
N SER A 6 -22.77 -24.81 -1.78
CA SER A 6 -21.93 -23.62 -1.92
C SER A 6 -21.06 -23.68 -3.18
N LEU A 7 -20.45 -22.54 -3.55
CA LEU A 7 -19.48 -22.49 -4.65
C LEU A 7 -18.34 -23.51 -4.43
N ARG A 8 -17.84 -23.60 -3.19
CA ARG A 8 -16.77 -24.50 -2.80
C ARG A 8 -17.13 -25.97 -3.00
N ASP A 9 -18.41 -26.32 -2.82
CA ASP A 9 -18.89 -27.69 -3.04
C ASP A 9 -18.88 -28.05 -4.53
N LEU A 10 -19.27 -27.13 -5.41
CA LEU A 10 -19.18 -27.32 -6.87
C LEU A 10 -17.73 -27.44 -7.35
N GLU A 11 -16.83 -26.60 -6.84
CA GLU A 11 -15.40 -26.67 -7.14
C GLU A 11 -14.78 -28.01 -6.70
N ASN A 12 -15.17 -28.51 -5.52
CA ASN A 12 -14.72 -29.80 -5.02
C ASN A 12 -15.24 -30.97 -5.88
N LEU A 13 -16.50 -30.91 -6.33
CA LEU A 13 -17.08 -31.91 -7.23
C LEU A 13 -16.31 -31.96 -8.56
N LEU A 14 -15.97 -30.81 -9.15
CA LEU A 14 -15.15 -30.74 -10.36
C LEU A 14 -13.74 -31.31 -10.15
N ARG A 15 -13.09 -31.01 -9.01
CA ARG A 15 -11.76 -31.57 -8.67
C ARG A 15 -11.79 -33.09 -8.52
N GLN A 16 -12.93 -33.64 -8.11
CA GLN A 16 -13.16 -35.08 -8.01
C GLN A 16 -13.60 -35.71 -9.35
N GLY A 17 -13.62 -34.94 -10.44
CA GLY A 17 -14.04 -35.41 -11.76
C GLY A 17 -15.54 -35.71 -11.87
N ARG A 18 -16.36 -35.19 -10.95
CA ARG A 18 -17.81 -35.37 -10.99
C ARG A 18 -18.46 -34.33 -11.89
N ASP A 19 -19.47 -34.79 -12.63
CA ASP A 19 -20.26 -33.94 -13.51
C ASP A 19 -21.27 -33.10 -12.70
N LEU A 20 -21.21 -31.78 -12.87
CA LEU A 20 -22.11 -30.85 -12.17
C LEU A 20 -23.56 -30.92 -12.65
N ARG A 21 -23.85 -31.62 -13.75
CA ARG A 21 -25.23 -31.91 -14.19
C ARG A 21 -25.96 -32.93 -13.32
N GLN A 22 -25.24 -33.62 -12.43
CA GLN A 22 -25.78 -34.68 -11.58
C GLN A 22 -26.14 -34.18 -10.17
N LEU A 23 -26.30 -32.87 -9.99
CA LEU A 23 -26.72 -32.30 -8.70
C LEU A 23 -28.16 -32.71 -8.37
N PRO A 24 -28.50 -32.90 -7.07
CA PRO A 24 -29.88 -33.17 -6.66
C PRO A 24 -30.84 -32.06 -7.12
N ALA A 25 -31.97 -32.41 -7.71
CA ALA A 25 -32.94 -31.45 -8.25
C ALA A 25 -33.55 -30.52 -7.19
N ASP A 26 -33.51 -30.92 -5.91
CA ASP A 26 -34.04 -30.17 -4.76
C ASP A 26 -32.96 -29.38 -3.99
N ALA A 27 -31.72 -29.36 -4.48
CA ALA A 27 -30.62 -28.64 -3.85
C ALA A 27 -30.81 -27.11 -3.92
N ILE A 28 -30.52 -26.43 -2.81
CA ILE A 28 -30.51 -24.96 -2.74
C ILE A 28 -29.10 -24.47 -3.06
N LEU A 29 -28.92 -23.82 -4.20
CA LEU A 29 -27.65 -23.22 -4.58
C LEU A 29 -27.51 -21.82 -3.95
N THR A 30 -26.36 -21.55 -3.34
CA THR A 30 -25.95 -20.17 -2.99
C THR A 30 -25.86 -19.30 -4.25
N PRO A 31 -25.98 -17.95 -4.16
CA PRO A 31 -25.88 -17.06 -5.32
C PRO A 31 -24.61 -17.29 -6.15
N ALA A 32 -23.45 -17.36 -5.49
CA ALA A 32 -22.18 -17.61 -6.15
C ALA A 32 -22.11 -19.01 -6.82
N ALA A 33 -22.70 -20.05 -6.22
CA ALA A 33 -22.78 -21.38 -6.83
C ALA A 33 -23.66 -21.38 -8.09
N ARG A 34 -24.75 -20.60 -8.09
CA ARG A 34 -25.67 -20.48 -9.22
C ARG A 34 -25.01 -19.77 -10.40
N ASP A 35 -24.29 -18.68 -10.15
CA ASP A 35 -23.57 -17.96 -11.21
C ASP A 35 -22.46 -18.82 -11.82
N PHE A 36 -21.68 -19.51 -10.98
CA PHE A 36 -20.63 -20.42 -11.43
C PHE A 36 -21.18 -21.58 -12.29
N LEU A 37 -22.29 -22.19 -11.88
CA LEU A 37 -22.91 -23.30 -12.63
C LEU A 37 -23.38 -22.84 -14.01
N ARG A 38 -24.00 -21.64 -14.11
CA ARG A 38 -24.44 -21.04 -15.38
C ARG A 38 -23.27 -20.81 -16.33
N ASP A 39 -22.16 -20.27 -15.81
CA ASP A 39 -20.98 -19.98 -16.62
C ASP A 39 -20.26 -21.27 -17.08
N TRP A 40 -20.23 -22.28 -16.22
CA TRP A 40 -19.70 -23.61 -16.55
C TRP A 40 -20.53 -24.32 -17.62
N GLU A 41 -21.87 -24.30 -17.52
CA GLU A 41 -22.78 -24.86 -18.54
C GLU A 41 -22.61 -24.17 -19.90
N ALA A 42 -22.49 -22.83 -19.90
CA ALA A 42 -22.26 -22.04 -21.10
C ALA A 42 -20.94 -22.39 -21.80
N ALA A 43 -19.88 -22.66 -21.03
CA ALA A 43 -18.59 -23.07 -21.58
C ALA A 43 -18.62 -24.49 -22.20
N GLN A 44 -19.32 -25.43 -21.56
CA GLN A 44 -19.50 -26.79 -22.07
C GLN A 44 -20.25 -26.82 -23.41
N GLN A 45 -21.26 -25.96 -23.59
CA GLN A 45 -21.99 -25.84 -24.86
C GLN A 45 -21.13 -25.28 -26.01
N GLN A 46 -20.08 -24.53 -25.70
CA GLN A 46 -19.16 -23.94 -26.68
C GLN A 46 -17.95 -24.84 -27.00
N GLY A 47 -17.90 -26.07 -26.48
CA GLY A 47 -16.77 -26.99 -26.68
C GLY A 47 -15.45 -26.47 -26.11
N ARG A 48 -15.52 -25.52 -25.17
CA ARG A 48 -14.36 -24.94 -24.47
C ARG A 48 -14.30 -25.52 -23.07
N ASN A 49 -13.11 -25.90 -22.61
CA ASN A 49 -12.91 -26.16 -21.19
C ASN A 49 -13.29 -24.87 -20.44
N ALA A 50 -14.27 -24.97 -19.54
CA ALA A 50 -14.68 -23.85 -18.71
C ALA A 50 -13.44 -23.26 -18.04
N PRO A 51 -13.20 -21.93 -18.13
CA PRO A 51 -12.15 -21.31 -17.36
C PRO A 51 -12.49 -21.55 -15.90
N ILE A 52 -11.64 -22.31 -15.20
CA ILE A 52 -11.63 -22.29 -13.74
C ILE A 52 -11.40 -20.83 -13.40
N PRO A 53 -12.37 -20.12 -12.78
CA PRO A 53 -12.14 -18.74 -12.39
C PRO A 53 -10.88 -18.73 -11.54
N ALA A 54 -9.91 -17.92 -11.96
CA ALA A 54 -8.78 -17.59 -11.12
C ALA A 54 -9.39 -17.01 -9.85
N THR A 55 -9.42 -17.84 -8.81
CA THR A 55 -9.61 -17.33 -7.46
C THR A 55 -8.60 -16.21 -7.33
N ALA A 56 -9.07 -15.00 -6.98
CA ALA A 56 -8.18 -14.01 -6.38
C ALA A 56 -7.35 -14.80 -5.37
N PRO A 57 -6.01 -14.78 -5.46
CA PRO A 57 -5.20 -15.71 -4.71
C PRO A 57 -5.63 -15.57 -3.25
N ALA A 58 -6.31 -16.60 -2.75
CA ALA A 58 -6.50 -16.73 -1.34
C ALA A 58 -5.08 -16.64 -0.78
N ALA A 59 -4.82 -15.66 0.09
CA ALA A 59 -3.58 -15.60 0.83
C ALA A 59 -3.23 -17.03 1.23
N PRO A 60 -2.03 -17.53 0.86
CA PRO A 60 -1.75 -18.94 0.91
C PRO A 60 -2.11 -19.44 2.29
N LYS A 61 -3.14 -20.31 2.35
CA LYS A 61 -3.40 -21.07 3.56
C LYS A 61 -2.15 -21.90 3.74
N THR A 62 -1.32 -21.54 4.70
CA THR A 62 -0.21 -22.35 5.19
C THR A 62 -0.80 -23.60 5.82
N SER A 63 -1.27 -24.53 4.97
CA SER A 63 -1.48 -25.92 5.34
C SER A 63 -0.09 -26.49 5.60
N GLY A 64 0.13 -26.94 6.84
CA GLY A 64 1.40 -27.46 7.31
C GLY A 64 2.09 -28.36 6.28
N SER A 65 3.31 -27.99 5.95
CA SER A 65 4.32 -28.77 5.23
C SER A 65 5.67 -28.49 5.92
N PRO A 66 6.60 -29.45 5.93
CA PRO A 66 7.67 -29.52 6.93
C PRO A 66 8.68 -28.37 6.76
N GLY A 67 8.89 -27.60 7.83
CA GLY A 67 9.93 -26.56 7.93
C GLY A 67 9.44 -25.11 7.94
N SER A 68 8.48 -24.75 8.81
CA SER A 68 8.38 -23.35 9.26
C SER A 68 9.52 -23.08 10.26
N PRO A 69 10.39 -22.07 10.06
CA PRO A 69 11.60 -21.87 10.86
C PRO A 69 11.31 -21.17 12.19
N SER A 70 10.36 -21.69 12.98
CA SER A 70 10.07 -21.12 14.31
C SER A 70 11.27 -21.19 15.27
N ASP A 71 12.20 -22.12 15.03
CA ASP A 71 13.23 -22.47 16.00
C ASP A 71 14.62 -21.89 15.67
N LEU A 72 14.83 -21.39 14.45
CA LEU A 72 16.11 -20.83 14.05
C LEU A 72 16.30 -19.43 14.65
N SER A 73 17.51 -19.15 15.13
CA SER A 73 17.88 -17.85 15.71
C SER A 73 19.28 -17.42 15.30
N SER A 74 19.64 -16.17 15.61
CA SER A 74 20.99 -15.61 15.41
C SER A 74 22.10 -16.37 16.16
N GLN A 75 21.73 -17.19 17.15
CA GLN A 75 22.65 -18.01 17.95
C GLN A 75 22.79 -19.45 17.41
N SER A 76 22.02 -19.81 16.38
CA SER A 76 22.15 -21.12 15.73
C SER A 76 23.52 -21.26 15.04
N PRO A 77 24.04 -22.49 14.86
CA PRO A 77 25.29 -22.71 14.15
C PRO A 77 25.30 -22.07 12.76
N ALA A 78 26.42 -21.45 12.37
CA ALA A 78 26.53 -20.75 11.09
C ALA A 78 26.19 -21.62 9.87
N ALA A 79 26.55 -22.91 9.91
CA ALA A 79 26.21 -23.86 8.85
C ALA A 79 24.70 -24.09 8.72
N GLU A 80 23.95 -24.08 9.82
CA GLU A 80 22.48 -24.20 9.79
C GLU A 80 21.82 -22.94 9.24
N ILE A 81 22.33 -21.76 9.63
CA ILE A 81 21.85 -20.47 9.10
C ILE A 81 22.11 -20.37 7.59
N GLU A 82 23.28 -20.80 7.13
CA GLU A 82 23.62 -20.83 5.71
C GLU A 82 22.75 -21.83 4.95
N ALA A 83 22.58 -23.05 5.46
CA ALA A 83 21.70 -24.06 4.86
C ALA A 83 20.24 -23.58 4.78
N PHE A 84 19.76 -22.90 5.81
CA PHE A 84 18.44 -22.27 5.82
C PHE A 84 18.32 -21.19 4.75
N PHE A 85 19.30 -20.31 4.63
CA PHE A 85 19.31 -19.24 3.63
C PHE A 85 19.23 -19.78 2.19
N HIS A 86 19.81 -20.95 1.93
CA HIS A 86 19.76 -21.63 0.62
C HIS A 86 18.62 -22.67 0.49
N SER A 87 17.74 -22.77 1.48
CA SER A 87 16.59 -23.68 1.43
C SER A 87 15.57 -23.25 0.37
N ALA A 88 14.77 -24.21 -0.11
CA ALA A 88 13.68 -23.93 -1.06
C ALA A 88 12.68 -22.90 -0.52
N TRP A 89 12.36 -22.96 0.77
CA TRP A 89 11.46 -22.01 1.42
C TRP A 89 12.01 -20.58 1.43
N CYS A 90 13.29 -20.40 1.77
CA CYS A 90 13.93 -19.09 1.67
C CYS A 90 13.99 -18.60 0.22
N GLN A 91 14.22 -19.50 -0.73
CA GLN A 91 14.25 -19.18 -2.15
C GLN A 91 12.89 -18.63 -2.65
N GLU A 92 11.77 -19.25 -2.26
CA GLU A 92 10.42 -18.77 -2.59
C GLU A 92 10.19 -17.35 -2.07
N LEU A 93 10.63 -17.04 -0.84
CA LEU A 93 10.52 -15.68 -0.30
C LEU A 93 11.39 -14.67 -1.04
N LYS A 94 12.62 -15.05 -1.40
CA LYS A 94 13.52 -14.19 -2.19
C LYS A 94 12.93 -13.88 -3.56
N GLU A 95 12.30 -14.85 -4.20
CA GLU A 95 11.58 -14.69 -5.47
C GLU A 95 10.37 -13.76 -5.31
N GLN A 96 9.59 -13.92 -4.24
CA GLN A 96 8.48 -13.02 -3.92
C GLN A 96 8.96 -11.58 -3.70
N MET A 97 10.08 -11.38 -3.00
CA MET A 97 10.68 -10.05 -2.80
C MET A 97 11.12 -9.43 -4.12
N CYS A 98 11.67 -10.21 -5.06
CA CYS A 98 12.03 -9.72 -6.39
C CYS A 98 10.80 -9.31 -7.19
N ASP A 99 9.74 -10.12 -7.16
CA ASP A 99 8.50 -9.80 -7.88
C ASP A 99 7.81 -8.55 -7.31
N ILE A 100 7.73 -8.41 -5.99
CA ILE A 100 7.19 -7.19 -5.36
C ILE A 100 8.08 -5.99 -5.68
N GLY A 101 9.41 -6.12 -5.64
CA GLY A 101 10.33 -5.08 -6.05
C GLY A 101 10.11 -4.61 -7.48
N ARG A 102 9.85 -5.55 -8.41
CA ARG A 102 9.49 -5.26 -9.79
C ARG A 102 8.17 -4.52 -9.90
N ARG A 103 7.15 -4.92 -9.15
CA ARG A 103 5.84 -4.23 -9.14
C ARG A 103 5.94 -2.81 -8.59
N LEU A 104 6.69 -2.61 -7.51
CA LEU A 104 6.99 -1.28 -6.96
C LEU A 104 7.69 -0.39 -7.98
N TRP A 105 8.68 -0.93 -8.70
CA TRP A 105 9.39 -0.19 -9.74
C TRP A 105 8.48 0.18 -10.92
N LEU A 106 7.65 -0.75 -11.40
CA LEU A 106 6.70 -0.51 -12.49
C LEU A 106 5.64 0.55 -12.14
N ARG A 107 5.36 0.75 -10.85
CA ARG A 107 4.44 1.78 -10.36
C ARG A 107 5.13 3.10 -9.99
N GLU A 108 6.45 3.19 -10.19
CA GLU A 108 7.26 4.36 -9.83
C GLU A 108 7.21 4.68 -8.32
N TYR A 109 7.00 3.68 -7.47
CA TYR A 109 7.00 3.85 -6.01
C TYR A 109 8.42 3.86 -5.41
N VAL A 110 9.41 3.49 -6.22
CA VAL A 110 10.82 3.50 -5.84
C VAL A 110 11.60 4.31 -6.85
N ASP A 111 12.54 5.10 -6.36
CA ASP A 111 13.38 6.05 -7.09
C ASP A 111 14.83 5.55 -7.14
N GLY A 112 15.28 5.17 -8.33
CA GLY A 112 16.63 4.67 -8.55
C GLY A 112 16.92 3.39 -7.75
N ASN A 113 17.62 3.53 -6.62
CA ASN A 113 17.99 2.43 -5.72
C ASN A 113 17.35 2.53 -4.31
N GLY A 114 16.43 3.49 -4.12
CA GLY A 114 15.63 3.69 -2.92
C GLY A 114 14.58 2.60 -2.68
N GLY A 115 13.87 2.72 -1.56
CA GLY A 115 12.96 1.70 -1.04
C GLY A 115 13.67 0.44 -0.54
N ASN A 116 12.95 -0.39 0.21
CA ASN A 116 13.45 -1.66 0.71
C ASN A 116 12.31 -2.55 1.26
N LEU A 117 12.53 -3.86 1.23
CA LEU A 117 11.62 -4.86 1.78
C LEU A 117 12.36 -5.64 2.87
N ALA A 118 11.63 -6.05 3.90
CA ALA A 118 12.11 -7.03 4.86
C ALA A 118 10.98 -7.95 5.33
N ILE A 119 11.34 -9.21 5.60
CA ILE A 119 10.43 -10.24 6.14
C ILE A 119 11.13 -11.00 7.27
N ARG A 120 10.44 -11.17 8.39
CA ARG A 120 10.87 -11.99 9.52
C ARG A 120 10.82 -13.47 9.12
N VAL A 121 11.90 -14.18 9.36
CA VAL A 121 12.07 -15.59 8.96
C VAL A 121 12.58 -16.49 10.09
N GLY A 122 12.54 -15.99 11.32
CA GLY A 122 12.93 -16.72 12.52
C GLY A 122 12.63 -15.90 13.77
N LYS A 123 13.15 -16.35 14.93
CA LYS A 123 12.93 -15.66 16.21
C LYS A 123 13.47 -14.23 16.19
N ASP A 124 14.69 -14.08 15.68
CA ASP A 124 15.46 -12.84 15.61
C ASP A 124 16.23 -12.73 14.28
N LEU A 125 15.65 -13.28 13.21
CA LEU A 125 16.20 -13.29 11.85
C LEU A 125 15.23 -12.66 10.85
N ALA A 126 15.77 -11.92 9.89
CA ALA A 126 15.00 -11.31 8.80
C ALA A 126 15.75 -11.39 7.46
N LEU A 127 15.01 -11.70 6.39
CA LEU A 127 15.47 -11.43 5.03
C LEU A 127 15.22 -9.96 4.70
N CYS A 128 16.14 -9.35 3.96
CA CYS A 128 15.99 -7.99 3.47
C CYS A 128 16.64 -7.78 2.10
N THR A 129 16.18 -6.74 1.40
CA THR A 129 16.76 -6.33 0.11
C THR A 129 18.14 -5.70 0.28
N PRO A 130 19.02 -5.80 -0.74
CA PRO A 130 20.32 -5.14 -0.73
C PRO A 130 20.20 -3.61 -0.85
N THR A 131 21.26 -2.92 -0.41
CA THR A 131 21.47 -1.49 -0.73
C THR A 131 21.99 -1.30 -2.15
N LEU A 132 21.77 -0.11 -2.72
CA LEU A 132 22.29 0.32 -4.03
C LEU A 132 21.91 -0.57 -5.24
N VAL A 133 20.82 -1.33 -5.14
CA VAL A 133 20.23 -2.09 -6.25
C VAL A 133 18.82 -1.57 -6.51
N SER A 134 18.49 -1.31 -7.78
CA SER A 134 17.12 -0.98 -8.17
C SER A 134 16.19 -2.15 -7.91
N LYS A 135 15.05 -1.90 -7.28
CA LYS A 135 14.12 -2.96 -6.87
C LYS A 135 13.49 -3.68 -8.06
N GLY A 136 13.47 -3.03 -9.22
CA GLY A 136 13.03 -3.63 -10.49
C GLY A 136 13.98 -4.68 -11.07
N PHE A 137 15.23 -4.71 -10.63
CA PHE A 137 16.29 -5.57 -11.21
C PHE A 137 16.97 -6.47 -10.17
N MET A 138 16.37 -6.64 -8.99
CA MET A 138 16.88 -7.56 -7.97
C MET A 138 16.79 -9.00 -8.46
N LYS A 139 17.75 -9.80 -8.01
CA LYS A 139 17.71 -11.26 -8.16
C LYS A 139 17.64 -11.93 -6.78
N PRO A 140 17.15 -13.17 -6.67
CA PRO A 140 17.10 -13.87 -5.39
C PRO A 140 18.45 -13.93 -4.66
N GLU A 141 19.55 -14.07 -5.42
CA GLU A 141 20.92 -14.12 -4.88
C GLU A 141 21.39 -12.80 -4.25
N ASP A 142 20.70 -11.70 -4.55
CA ASP A 142 21.01 -10.38 -4.03
C ASP A 142 20.49 -10.17 -2.59
N MET A 143 19.56 -11.01 -2.13
CA MET A 143 18.93 -10.87 -0.83
C MET A 143 19.93 -11.12 0.31
N CYS A 144 19.66 -10.52 1.45
CA CYS A 144 20.52 -10.59 2.63
C CYS A 144 19.73 -11.19 3.79
N LEU A 145 20.39 -12.02 4.60
CA LEU A 145 19.86 -12.47 5.89
C LEU A 145 20.56 -11.69 7.01
N VAL A 146 19.78 -11.10 7.90
CA VAL A 146 20.29 -10.34 9.05
C VAL A 146 19.70 -10.86 10.34
N ASP A 147 20.42 -10.65 11.44
CA ASP A 147 19.82 -10.73 12.77
C ASP A 147 19.17 -9.40 13.18
N PHE A 148 18.46 -9.42 14.32
CA PHE A 148 17.75 -8.26 14.85
C PHE A 148 18.65 -7.16 15.42
N THR A 149 19.98 -7.35 15.41
CA THR A 149 20.95 -6.28 15.66
C THR A 149 21.35 -5.56 14.37
N GLY A 150 20.92 -6.06 13.21
CA GLY A 150 21.27 -5.54 11.90
C GLY A 150 22.59 -6.09 11.35
N ARG A 151 23.18 -7.09 12.02
CA ARG A 151 24.36 -7.81 11.53
C ARG A 151 23.92 -8.75 10.41
N GLN A 152 24.62 -8.64 9.27
CA GLN A 152 24.41 -9.52 8.13
C GLN A 152 25.09 -10.87 8.40
N LEU A 153 24.31 -11.94 8.26
CA LEU A 153 24.74 -13.32 8.49
C LEU A 153 25.00 -14.04 7.16
N CYS A 154 24.15 -13.81 6.16
CA CYS A 154 24.26 -14.41 4.83
C CYS A 154 23.94 -13.38 3.73
N GLY A 155 24.28 -13.73 2.49
CA GLY A 155 24.09 -12.89 1.30
C GLY A 155 25.38 -12.17 0.89
N GLN A 156 25.59 -12.04 -0.43
CA GLN A 156 26.84 -11.48 -0.98
C GLN A 156 26.83 -9.95 -1.05
N LYS A 157 25.68 -9.35 -1.36
CA LYS A 157 25.52 -7.90 -1.38
C LYS A 157 25.35 -7.36 0.03
N LYS A 158 25.62 -6.06 0.21
CA LYS A 158 25.37 -5.39 1.48
C LYS A 158 23.87 -5.17 1.66
N ARG A 159 23.34 -5.52 2.83
CA ARG A 159 21.96 -5.25 3.25
C ARG A 159 21.59 -3.76 3.14
N THR A 160 20.30 -3.44 3.05
CA THR A 160 19.80 -2.04 3.04
C THR A 160 20.37 -1.20 4.20
N SER A 161 20.64 0.08 3.95
CA SER A 161 21.06 1.04 4.99
C SER A 161 20.01 1.22 6.08
N GLU A 162 18.75 0.96 5.76
CA GLU A 162 17.59 1.25 6.62
C GLU A 162 17.06 0.03 7.37
N ILE A 163 17.85 -1.04 7.43
CA ILE A 163 17.44 -2.29 8.06
C ILE A 163 16.98 -2.09 9.51
N LEU A 164 17.59 -1.14 10.23
CA LEU A 164 17.29 -0.86 11.63
C LEU A 164 15.82 -0.48 11.83
N MET A 165 15.23 0.29 10.91
CA MET A 165 13.81 0.62 10.95
C MET A 165 12.93 -0.62 10.91
N HIS A 166 13.16 -1.52 9.96
CA HIS A 166 12.39 -2.76 9.85
C HIS A 166 12.52 -3.63 11.11
N LEU A 167 13.75 -3.75 11.63
CA LEU A 167 14.02 -4.56 12.81
C LEU A 167 13.36 -3.97 14.07
N GLN A 168 13.37 -2.65 14.22
CA GLN A 168 12.69 -1.97 15.34
C GLN A 168 11.17 -2.11 15.23
N ILE A 169 10.59 -2.08 14.02
CA ILE A 169 9.18 -2.42 13.80
C ILE A 169 8.89 -3.85 14.27
N PHE A 170 9.70 -4.82 13.83
CA PHE A 170 9.53 -6.22 14.22
C PHE A 170 9.68 -6.45 15.72
N GLN A 171 10.63 -5.77 16.38
CA GLN A 171 10.84 -5.84 17.82
C GLN A 171 9.68 -5.24 18.61
N ARG A 172 9.15 -4.10 18.16
CA ARG A 172 8.06 -3.40 18.83
C ARG A 172 6.72 -4.09 18.64
N GLN A 173 6.45 -4.57 17.43
CA GLN A 173 5.22 -5.27 17.07
C GLN A 173 5.52 -6.72 16.66
N PRO A 174 5.44 -7.68 17.61
CA PRO A 174 5.72 -9.10 17.33
C PRO A 174 4.83 -9.72 16.26
N ARG A 175 3.63 -9.16 16.00
CA ARG A 175 2.75 -9.62 14.91
C ARG A 175 3.26 -9.17 13.54
N ALA A 176 4.15 -8.19 13.44
CA ALA A 176 4.70 -7.76 12.17
C ALA A 176 5.63 -8.84 11.60
N VAL A 177 5.24 -9.42 10.47
CA VAL A 177 5.99 -10.45 9.75
C VAL A 177 6.70 -9.87 8.54
N ALA A 178 6.16 -8.83 7.90
CA ALA A 178 6.73 -8.23 6.71
C ALA A 178 6.58 -6.72 6.72
N THR A 179 7.47 -6.04 5.99
CA THR A 179 7.53 -4.59 5.88
C THR A 179 7.92 -4.16 4.47
N CYS A 180 7.35 -3.06 4.03
CA CYS A 180 7.59 -2.47 2.71
C CYS A 180 7.83 -0.97 2.88
N HIS A 181 9.01 -0.49 2.51
CA HIS A 181 9.35 0.92 2.51
C HIS A 181 9.61 1.40 1.08
N CYS A 182 8.95 2.50 0.70
CA CYS A 182 8.96 3.08 -0.64
C CYS A 182 8.74 4.60 -0.57
N HIS A 183 8.88 5.27 -1.71
CA HIS A 183 8.69 6.71 -1.91
C HIS A 183 7.58 7.00 -2.95
N PRO A 184 6.35 6.48 -2.78
CA PRO A 184 5.26 6.73 -3.73
C PRO A 184 4.91 8.23 -3.77
N PRO A 185 4.81 8.87 -4.96
CA PRO A 185 4.80 10.33 -5.08
C PRO A 185 3.69 11.06 -4.30
N TYR A 186 2.44 10.60 -4.35
CA TYR A 186 1.34 11.32 -3.70
C TYR A 186 1.43 11.20 -2.18
N ALA A 187 1.61 10.00 -1.66
CA ALA A 187 1.75 9.79 -0.21
C ALA A 187 3.04 10.42 0.34
N THR A 188 4.13 10.42 -0.42
CA THR A 188 5.35 11.17 -0.05
C THR A 188 5.09 12.67 -0.03
N GLY A 189 4.24 13.19 -0.92
CA GLY A 189 3.76 14.58 -0.86
C GLY A 189 3.06 14.91 0.47
N PHE A 190 2.21 14.02 0.97
CA PHE A 190 1.60 14.16 2.30
C PHE A 190 2.65 14.12 3.42
N ALA A 191 3.64 13.23 3.31
CA ALA A 191 4.74 13.15 4.27
C ALA A 191 5.58 14.45 4.29
N VAL A 192 5.90 15.03 3.13
CA VAL A 192 6.59 16.32 3.00
C VAL A 192 5.76 17.46 3.59
N ALA A 193 4.44 17.43 3.40
CA ALA A 193 3.53 18.41 3.99
C ALA A 193 3.36 18.25 5.51
N GLY A 194 3.81 17.13 6.08
CA GLY A 194 3.58 16.80 7.49
C GLY A 194 2.10 16.54 7.81
N LEU A 195 1.33 16.07 6.83
CA LEU A 195 -0.11 15.88 6.95
C LEU A 195 -0.48 14.40 6.88
N VAL A 196 -1.30 13.94 7.82
CA VAL A 196 -2.00 12.66 7.70
C VAL A 196 -3.11 12.84 6.66
N PRO A 197 -3.27 11.92 5.68
CA PRO A 197 -4.40 11.97 4.76
C PRO A 197 -5.73 11.98 5.53
N PRO A 198 -6.73 12.78 5.08
CA PRO A 198 -8.02 12.86 5.76
C PRO A 198 -8.70 11.48 5.80
N THR A 199 -9.58 11.24 6.76
CA THR A 199 -10.35 9.99 6.91
C THR A 199 -11.79 10.15 6.42
N CYS A 200 -12.53 9.05 6.41
CA CYS A 200 -13.95 8.95 6.07
C CYS A 200 -14.29 9.15 4.59
N LEU A 201 -13.35 8.96 3.66
CA LEU A 201 -13.60 9.19 2.23
C LEU A 201 -13.78 7.90 1.42
N ILE A 202 -12.90 6.91 1.62
CA ILE A 202 -12.85 5.70 0.78
C ILE A 202 -12.78 4.44 1.68
N PRO A 203 -13.67 3.46 1.52
CA PRO A 203 -13.71 2.27 2.37
C PRO A 203 -12.41 1.47 2.41
N GLU A 204 -11.73 1.30 1.28
CA GLU A 204 -10.50 0.53 1.18
C GLU A 204 -9.39 1.09 2.08
N PHE A 205 -9.25 2.42 2.13
CA PHE A 205 -8.31 3.07 3.04
C PHE A 205 -8.69 2.82 4.50
N GLU A 206 -9.96 3.00 4.84
CA GLU A 206 -10.44 2.83 6.22
C GLU A 206 -10.27 1.40 6.73
N VAL A 207 -10.50 0.40 5.88
CA VAL A 207 -10.40 -1.01 6.25
C VAL A 207 -8.95 -1.49 6.32
N PHE A 208 -8.10 -1.11 5.36
CA PHE A 208 -6.79 -1.75 5.22
C PHE A 208 -5.60 -0.94 5.73
N ALA A 209 -5.74 0.38 5.90
CA ALA A 209 -4.65 1.27 6.31
C ALA A 209 -4.99 2.04 7.59
N SER A 210 -4.08 2.08 8.56
CA SER A 210 -4.10 3.04 9.66
C SER A 210 -2.79 3.82 9.58
N VAL A 211 -2.89 5.14 9.43
CA VAL A 211 -1.80 6.01 9.00
C VAL A 211 -1.42 7.01 10.08
N ALA A 212 -0.12 7.18 10.30
CA ALA A 212 0.46 8.26 11.09
C ALA A 212 1.63 8.91 10.36
N VAL A 213 2.07 10.08 10.84
CA VAL A 213 3.28 10.77 10.36
C VAL A 213 4.34 10.73 11.45
N ALA A 214 5.49 10.11 11.17
CA ALA A 214 6.68 10.16 12.00
C ALA A 214 7.49 11.46 11.71
N PRO A 215 7.99 12.16 12.74
CA PRO A 215 8.88 13.31 12.55
C PRO A 215 10.16 12.95 11.79
N TYR A 216 10.73 13.93 11.08
CA TYR A 216 11.95 13.71 10.30
C TYR A 216 13.13 13.32 11.20
N ARG A 217 13.84 12.27 10.78
CA ARG A 217 15.19 11.93 11.20
C ARG A 217 15.96 11.44 9.98
N THR A 218 17.28 11.46 10.07
CA THR A 218 18.14 11.04 8.96
C THR A 218 17.91 9.55 8.65
N PRO A 219 17.66 9.18 7.37
CA PRO A 219 17.50 7.79 6.96
C PRO A 219 18.65 6.88 7.40
N GLY A 220 18.31 5.65 7.82
CA GLY A 220 19.29 4.67 8.31
C GLY A 220 19.81 4.87 9.73
N THR A 221 19.35 5.89 10.45
CA THR A 221 19.70 6.11 11.87
C THR A 221 18.80 5.30 12.82
N PRO A 222 19.31 4.89 14.00
CA PRO A 222 18.49 4.24 15.04
C PRO A 222 17.32 5.10 15.52
N GLU A 223 17.49 6.42 15.56
CA GLU A 223 16.48 7.37 16.01
C GLU A 223 15.28 7.41 15.06
N MET A 224 15.51 7.31 13.75
CA MET A 224 14.43 7.23 12.77
C MET A 224 13.56 6.00 13.01
N GLY A 225 14.18 4.82 13.11
CA GLY A 225 13.41 3.59 13.27
C GLY A 225 12.75 3.48 14.65
N GLN A 226 13.30 4.12 15.70
CA GLN A 226 12.63 4.22 17.00
C GLN A 226 11.32 5.02 16.89
N LEU A 227 11.34 6.20 16.25
CA LEU A 227 10.13 7.02 16.08
C LEU A 227 9.06 6.31 15.25
N VAL A 228 9.47 5.58 14.20
CA VAL A 228 8.56 4.75 13.43
C VAL A 228 7.97 3.64 14.29
N ALA A 229 8.80 2.94 15.07
CA ALA A 229 8.37 1.84 15.92
C ALA A 229 7.37 2.31 17.00
N GLU A 230 7.53 3.50 17.58
CA GLU A 230 6.59 4.03 18.58
C GLU A 230 5.13 4.13 18.06
N LEU A 231 4.93 4.17 16.73
CA LEU A 231 3.62 4.27 16.10
C LEU A 231 3.00 2.92 15.71
N VAL A 232 3.78 1.83 15.66
CA VAL A 232 3.33 0.60 15.00
C VAL A 232 2.25 -0.20 15.74
N ASP A 233 2.03 0.08 17.02
CA ASP A 233 0.96 -0.57 17.79
C ASP A 233 -0.43 -0.05 17.41
N GLN A 234 -0.50 1.16 16.85
CA GLN A 234 -1.74 1.83 16.45
C GLN A 234 -1.86 1.98 14.94
N HIS A 235 -0.74 1.94 14.22
CA HIS A 235 -0.69 2.21 12.79
C HIS A 235 0.09 1.13 12.05
N ASN A 236 -0.45 0.70 10.91
CA ASN A 236 0.22 -0.27 10.03
C ASN A 236 0.97 0.38 8.85
N THR A 237 0.81 1.70 8.71
CA THR A 237 1.38 2.49 7.62
C THR A 237 1.84 3.82 8.20
N ILE A 238 3.09 4.19 7.96
CA ILE A 238 3.72 5.35 8.56
C ILE A 238 4.32 6.19 7.45
N LEU A 239 3.84 7.42 7.32
CA LEU A 239 4.48 8.48 6.56
C LEU A 239 5.69 8.97 7.35
N MET A 240 6.85 9.07 6.72
CA MET A 240 8.06 9.60 7.33
C MET A 240 8.32 10.98 6.74
N ALA A 241 8.22 12.02 7.59
CA ALA A 241 8.29 13.40 7.12
C ALA A 241 9.55 13.66 6.27
N ASN A 242 9.40 14.33 5.13
CA ASN A 242 10.49 14.61 4.17
C ASN A 242 11.28 13.38 3.69
N HIS A 243 10.66 12.20 3.67
CA HIS A 243 11.33 10.96 3.29
C HIS A 243 10.45 10.06 2.42
N GLY A 244 9.42 9.44 2.99
CA GLY A 244 8.63 8.45 2.28
C GLY A 244 7.65 7.70 3.16
N VAL A 245 7.40 6.42 2.86
CA VAL A 245 6.38 5.62 3.54
C VAL A 245 6.94 4.26 3.91
N VAL A 246 6.60 3.76 5.11
CA VAL A 246 6.81 2.36 5.49
C VAL A 246 5.48 1.75 5.93
N SER A 247 5.16 0.57 5.41
CA SER A 247 4.04 -0.25 5.87
C SER A 247 4.55 -1.54 6.49
N TRP A 248 3.77 -2.09 7.42
CA TRP A 248 3.99 -3.41 7.98
C TRP A 248 2.74 -4.28 7.88
N SER A 249 2.96 -5.59 7.82
CA SER A 249 1.92 -6.61 7.69
C SER A 249 2.16 -7.75 8.66
N HIS A 250 1.07 -8.32 9.17
CA HIS A 250 1.08 -9.59 9.90
C HIS A 250 0.77 -10.81 9.01
N LEU A 251 0.44 -10.59 7.73
CA LEU A 251 0.10 -11.63 6.76
C LEU A 251 1.28 -11.98 5.84
N GLY A 252 2.08 -11.00 5.44
CA GLY A 252 3.22 -11.23 4.56
C GLY A 252 3.58 -10.04 3.67
N LEU A 253 4.56 -10.25 2.78
CA LEU A 253 5.09 -9.21 1.89
C LEU A 253 4.02 -8.62 0.96
N GLU A 254 3.15 -9.47 0.41
CA GLU A 254 2.07 -9.06 -0.50
C GLU A 254 1.13 -8.04 0.16
N ASP A 255 0.72 -8.30 1.40
CA ASP A 255 -0.19 -7.44 2.15
C ASP A 255 0.50 -6.15 2.64
N ALA A 256 1.82 -6.18 2.90
CA ALA A 256 2.60 -4.96 3.14
C ALA A 256 2.65 -4.09 1.87
N TYR A 257 2.85 -4.71 0.70
CA TYR A 257 2.81 -4.04 -0.60
C TYR A 257 1.43 -3.45 -0.91
N PHE A 258 0.34 -4.18 -0.66
CA PHE A 258 -1.02 -3.66 -0.87
C PHE A 258 -1.32 -2.41 -0.04
N LYS A 259 -0.83 -2.32 1.19
CA LYS A 259 -0.95 -1.08 2.00
C LYS A 259 -0.31 0.12 1.31
N MET A 260 0.82 -0.09 0.65
CA MET A 260 1.49 0.94 -0.14
C MET A 260 0.62 1.38 -1.32
N GLU A 261 0.05 0.43 -2.06
CA GLU A 261 -0.86 0.72 -3.18
C GLU A 261 -2.12 1.46 -2.73
N ILE A 262 -2.74 1.02 -1.64
CA ILE A 262 -3.95 1.61 -1.09
C ILE A 262 -3.67 3.04 -0.63
N LEU A 263 -2.59 3.27 0.12
CA LEU A 263 -2.23 4.61 0.58
C LEU A 263 -1.98 5.56 -0.59
N GLU A 264 -1.21 5.13 -1.59
CA GLU A 264 -0.88 5.98 -2.73
C GLU A 264 -2.13 6.33 -3.55
N ALA A 265 -2.97 5.33 -3.85
CA ALA A 265 -4.22 5.54 -4.56
C ALA A 265 -5.16 6.48 -3.78
N TYR A 266 -5.18 6.34 -2.46
CA TYR A 266 -5.94 7.21 -1.57
C TYR A 266 -5.43 8.66 -1.62
N CYS A 267 -4.13 8.88 -1.40
CA CYS A 267 -3.52 10.20 -1.41
C CYS A 267 -3.71 10.91 -2.76
N ARG A 268 -3.58 10.16 -3.87
CA ARG A 268 -3.88 10.67 -5.21
C ARG A 268 -5.34 11.10 -5.34
N THR A 269 -6.27 10.27 -4.86
CA THR A 269 -7.70 10.59 -4.92
C THR A 269 -8.03 11.81 -4.08
N VAL A 270 -7.49 11.90 -2.86
CA VAL A 270 -7.66 13.07 -1.99
C VAL A 270 -7.16 14.35 -2.67
N LEU A 271 -6.01 14.29 -3.34
CA LEU A 271 -5.48 15.46 -4.06
C LEU A 271 -6.41 15.87 -5.21
N VAL A 272 -6.89 14.91 -6.00
CA VAL A 272 -7.88 15.17 -7.07
C VAL A 272 -9.17 15.75 -6.48
N THR A 273 -9.67 15.20 -5.36
CA THR A 273 -10.87 15.70 -4.67
C THR A 273 -10.70 17.16 -4.25
N ALA A 274 -9.53 17.52 -3.70
CA ALA A 274 -9.24 18.91 -3.34
C ALA A 274 -9.22 19.84 -4.56
N GLN A 275 -8.66 19.38 -5.69
CA GLN A 275 -8.60 20.16 -6.94
C GLN A 275 -9.97 20.43 -7.57
N LEU A 276 -10.98 19.59 -7.31
CA LEU A 276 -12.34 19.79 -7.80
C LEU A 276 -13.07 20.98 -7.13
N GLY A 277 -12.51 21.55 -6.06
CA GLY A 277 -13.04 22.77 -5.42
C GLY A 277 -14.39 22.59 -4.72
N ARG A 278 -14.75 21.34 -4.37
CA ARG A 278 -15.97 21.01 -3.62
C ARG A 278 -15.61 20.35 -2.30
N PRO A 279 -16.39 20.57 -1.23
CA PRO A 279 -16.25 19.79 -0.01
C PRO A 279 -16.38 18.29 -0.32
N PRO A 280 -15.48 17.44 0.20
CA PRO A 280 -15.57 16.01 -0.02
C PRO A 280 -16.84 15.44 0.60
N GLN A 281 -17.44 14.46 -0.06
CA GLN A 281 -18.48 13.65 0.58
C GLN A 281 -17.80 12.67 1.53
N THR A 282 -18.30 12.60 2.76
CA THR A 282 -17.76 11.73 3.81
C THR A 282 -18.76 10.65 4.18
N MET A 283 -18.24 9.51 4.61
CA MET A 283 -19.03 8.47 5.26
C MET A 283 -19.62 8.98 6.58
N THR A 284 -20.82 8.50 6.90
CA THR A 284 -21.44 8.75 8.21
C THR A 284 -20.66 8.03 9.31
N PRO A 285 -20.76 8.49 10.58
CA PRO A 285 -20.11 7.80 11.69
C PRO A 285 -20.52 6.32 11.81
N GLN A 286 -21.76 5.98 11.49
CA GLN A 286 -22.23 4.58 11.50
C GLN A 286 -21.56 3.75 10.41
N GLN A 287 -21.46 4.26 9.19
CA GLN A 287 -20.74 3.57 8.11
C GLN A 287 -19.27 3.34 8.48
N LEU A 288 -18.61 4.36 9.05
CA LEU A 288 -17.23 4.19 9.49
C LEU A 288 -17.10 3.15 10.61
N ARG A 289 -18.01 3.12 11.59
CA ARG A 289 -18.01 2.06 12.63
C ARG A 289 -18.06 0.66 12.02
N ASP A 290 -18.87 0.46 10.99
CA ASP A 290 -19.00 -0.84 10.36
C ASP A 290 -17.71 -1.24 9.61
N LEU A 291 -17.02 -0.29 8.99
CA LEU A 291 -15.68 -0.52 8.41
C LEU A 291 -14.61 -0.80 9.48
N LEU A 292 -14.66 -0.10 10.61
CA LEU A 292 -13.72 -0.34 11.72
C LEU A 292 -13.91 -1.73 12.35
N LYS A 293 -15.13 -2.26 12.38
CA LYS A 293 -15.36 -3.66 12.79
C LYS A 293 -14.66 -4.64 11.85
N ILE A 294 -14.80 -4.45 10.53
CA ILE A 294 -14.12 -5.28 9.52
C ILE A 294 -12.60 -5.20 9.72
N LYS A 295 -12.06 -3.98 9.88
CA LYS A 295 -10.63 -3.77 10.15
C LYS A 295 -10.14 -4.51 11.40
N GLN A 296 -10.93 -4.48 12.47
CA GLN A 296 -10.63 -5.17 13.71
C GLN A 296 -10.63 -6.70 13.53
N GLU A 297 -11.60 -7.25 12.77
CA GLU A 297 -11.65 -8.67 12.43
C GLU A 297 -10.46 -9.11 11.56
N LEU A 298 -9.97 -8.23 10.70
CA LEU A 298 -8.73 -8.43 9.93
C LEU A 298 -7.46 -8.26 10.80
N GLY A 299 -7.60 -7.93 12.08
CA GLY A 299 -6.49 -7.80 13.03
C GLY A 299 -5.55 -6.62 12.73
N ILE A 300 -6.00 -5.62 12.00
CA ILE A 300 -5.24 -4.41 11.67
C ILE A 300 -5.35 -3.41 12.84
N PRO A 301 -4.25 -2.80 13.32
CA PRO A 301 -4.31 -1.81 14.38
C PRO A 301 -4.96 -0.50 13.90
N ASP A 302 -5.66 0.19 14.81
CA ASP A 302 -6.18 1.54 14.59
C ASP A 302 -6.42 2.23 15.94
N PRO A 303 -6.00 3.49 16.13
CA PRO A 303 -6.26 4.22 17.38
C PRO A 303 -7.74 4.58 17.58
N ARG A 304 -8.58 4.48 16.53
CA ARG A 304 -10.00 4.84 16.59
C ARG A 304 -10.88 3.74 17.18
N PHE A 305 -10.33 2.57 17.48
CA PHE A 305 -11.07 1.51 18.16
C PHE A 305 -11.52 1.98 19.56
N GLY A 306 -12.84 1.99 19.77
CA GLY A 306 -13.46 2.42 21.02
C GLY A 306 -13.76 3.93 21.14
N LEU A 307 -13.45 4.73 20.13
CA LEU A 307 -13.83 6.15 20.09
C LEU A 307 -15.34 6.35 19.89
N LYS A 308 -15.84 7.51 20.31
CA LYS A 308 -17.25 7.89 20.12
C LYS A 308 -17.48 8.44 18.72
N GLU A 309 -18.74 8.42 18.27
CA GLU A 309 -19.13 8.72 16.90
C GLU A 309 -18.65 10.09 16.38
N CYS A 310 -18.63 11.11 17.25
CA CYS A 310 -18.23 12.47 16.90
C CYS A 310 -16.72 12.63 16.66
N GLU A 311 -15.90 11.67 17.07
CA GLU A 311 -14.43 11.73 17.00
C GLU A 311 -13.86 10.92 15.82
N LEU A 312 -14.72 10.22 15.06
CA LEU A 312 -14.29 9.24 14.07
C LEU A 312 -13.81 9.86 12.74
N CYS A 313 -14.27 11.07 12.41
CA CYS A 313 -14.00 11.76 11.14
C CYS A 313 -13.37 13.16 11.35
N ASP A 314 -12.51 13.29 12.37
CA ASP A 314 -11.79 14.55 12.58
C ASP A 314 -10.72 14.75 11.50
N ASN A 315 -10.85 15.84 10.74
CA ASN A 315 -10.02 16.19 9.59
C ASN A 315 -9.57 17.66 9.69
N ASP A 316 -9.53 18.23 10.90
CA ASP A 316 -9.23 19.65 11.18
C ASP A 316 -7.94 20.18 10.52
N GLN A 317 -6.91 19.33 10.43
CA GLN A 317 -5.62 19.63 9.81
C GLN A 317 -5.69 19.65 8.27
N TRP A 318 -6.65 18.96 7.66
CA TRP A 318 -6.82 18.91 6.22
C TRP A 318 -7.76 20.02 5.73
N ARG A 319 -7.19 21.04 5.10
CA ARG A 319 -7.96 22.09 4.41
C ARG A 319 -7.73 21.97 2.90
N PRO A 320 -8.73 21.52 2.11
CA PRO A 320 -8.58 21.55 0.65
C PRO A 320 -8.27 22.98 0.23
N GLY A 321 -7.19 23.15 -0.55
CA GLY A 321 -6.67 24.46 -0.92
C GLY A 321 -7.78 25.39 -1.36
N VAL A 322 -7.90 26.54 -0.70
CA VAL A 322 -8.96 27.51 -0.99
C VAL A 322 -8.66 28.09 -2.37
N THR A 323 -9.45 27.73 -3.38
CA THR A 323 -9.55 28.56 -4.58
C THR A 323 -10.17 29.87 -4.13
N CYS A 324 -9.35 30.90 -3.93
CA CYS A 324 -9.86 32.24 -3.78
C CYS A 324 -10.72 32.52 -5.01
N THR A 325 -12.04 32.57 -4.84
CA THR A 325 -12.94 33.18 -5.80
C THR A 325 -12.55 34.65 -5.83
N VAL A 326 -11.61 35.00 -6.71
CA VAL A 326 -11.34 36.39 -7.02
C VAL A 326 -12.65 36.90 -7.62
N PRO A 327 -13.38 37.81 -6.97
CA PRO A 327 -14.56 38.40 -7.58
C PRO A 327 -14.13 38.95 -8.94
N PRO A 328 -14.94 38.80 -9.99
CA PRO A 328 -14.58 39.33 -11.31
C PRO A 328 -14.18 40.77 -11.12
N ARG A 329 -12.90 41.08 -11.42
CA ARG A 329 -12.43 42.45 -11.41
C ARG A 329 -13.35 43.18 -12.37
N PRO A 330 -14.08 44.24 -11.96
CA PRO A 330 -14.83 45.03 -12.92
C PRO A 330 -13.85 45.34 -14.05
N ALA A 331 -14.29 45.10 -15.29
CA ALA A 331 -13.49 45.49 -16.44
C ALA A 331 -13.03 46.92 -16.17
N PRO A 332 -11.73 47.23 -16.30
CA PRO A 332 -11.33 48.61 -16.19
C PRO A 332 -12.22 49.38 -17.16
N GLU A 333 -13.07 50.26 -16.63
CA GLU A 333 -13.56 51.37 -17.41
C GLU A 333 -12.29 52.12 -17.77
N ALA A 334 -11.71 51.75 -18.91
CA ALA A 334 -10.66 52.51 -19.53
C ALA A 334 -11.35 53.80 -19.97
N ASP A 335 -11.49 54.73 -19.02
CA ASP A 335 -11.64 56.14 -19.36
C ASP A 335 -10.31 56.51 -19.99
N PHE A 336 -10.25 56.37 -21.32
CA PHE A 336 -9.12 56.83 -22.10
C PHE A 336 -8.99 58.32 -21.86
N ASP A 337 -7.88 58.75 -21.24
CA ASP A 337 -7.58 60.16 -21.09
C ASP A 337 -7.38 60.77 -22.49
N PRO A 338 -8.31 61.63 -22.95
CA PRO A 338 -8.26 62.19 -24.30
C PRO A 338 -7.01 63.05 -24.52
N GLU A 339 -6.43 63.63 -23.46
CA GLU A 339 -5.20 64.41 -23.55
C GLU A 339 -3.99 63.49 -23.70
N ALA A 340 -3.97 62.36 -22.99
CA ALA A 340 -2.90 61.37 -23.12
C ALA A 340 -2.87 60.74 -24.52
N GLU A 341 -4.04 60.37 -25.07
CA GLU A 341 -4.15 59.83 -26.43
C GLU A 341 -3.68 60.85 -27.47
N LYS A 342 -4.03 62.12 -27.29
CA LYS A 342 -3.59 63.20 -28.18
C LYS A 342 -2.08 63.44 -28.10
N ALA A 343 -1.48 63.34 -26.91
CA ALA A 343 -0.04 63.43 -26.73
C ALA A 343 0.68 62.25 -27.40
N VAL A 344 0.17 61.02 -27.24
CA VAL A 344 0.70 59.82 -27.90
C VAL A 344 0.64 59.95 -29.43
N GLN A 345 -0.46 60.48 -29.97
CA GLN A 345 -0.61 60.70 -31.41
C GLN A 345 0.43 61.71 -31.93
N ILE A 346 0.61 62.85 -31.24
CA ILE A 346 1.59 63.87 -31.64
C ILE A 346 3.01 63.30 -31.66
N ILE A 347 3.39 62.54 -30.62
CA ILE A 347 4.72 61.92 -30.54
C ILE A 347 4.91 60.88 -31.64
N THR A 348 3.86 60.09 -31.91
CA THR A 348 3.89 59.07 -32.98
C THR A 348 4.08 59.72 -34.35
N ASP A 349 3.35 60.80 -34.62
CA ASP A 349 3.45 61.54 -35.89
C ASP A 349 4.84 62.19 -36.06
N GLU A 350 5.43 62.74 -34.99
CA GLU A 350 6.79 63.26 -35.01
C GLU A 350 7.85 62.18 -35.30
N ILE A 351 7.70 61.00 -34.68
CA ILE A 351 8.62 59.87 -34.92
C ILE A 351 8.52 59.40 -36.37
N LEU A 352 7.31 59.24 -36.89
CA LEU A 352 7.08 58.83 -38.28
C LEU A 352 7.57 59.87 -39.28
N ALA A 353 7.47 61.17 -38.96
CA ALA A 353 8.00 62.25 -39.79
C ALA A 353 9.54 62.26 -39.84
N ARG A 354 10.22 61.82 -38.76
CA ARG A 354 11.69 61.67 -38.73
C ARG A 354 12.20 60.41 -39.43
N TRP A 355 11.30 59.49 -39.78
CA TRP A 355 11.61 58.23 -40.47
C TRP A 355 11.34 58.28 -41.98
N LYS A 356 10.84 59.41 -42.50
CA LYS A 356 10.83 59.76 -43.93
C LYS A 356 12.03 60.64 -44.25
#